data_AF-A0A916H1U1-F1
#
_entry.id   AF-A0A916H1U1-F1
#
_cell.length_a   1.000
_cell.length_b   1.000
_cell.length_c   1.000
_cell.angle_alpha   90.00
_cell.angle_beta   90.00
_cell.angle_gamma   90.00
#
_symmetry.space_group_name_H-M   'P 1'
#
loop_
_entity.id
_entity.type
_entity.pdbx_description
1 polymer ?
#
loop_
_entity_poly.entity_id
_entity_poly.type
_entity_poly.pdbx_seq_one_letter_code
_entity_poly.pdbx_strand_id
1 'polypeptide(L)' 'PGCCAVLECRNEAQHAGGDHLIFIGRVEGCSRQDKVPLVFHGGRYRVLGDA' A
#
# COMPACT_ATOMS: atom_id res chain seq x y z
N PRO A 1 1.58 -7.69 -14.05
CA PRO A 1 0.09 -7.78 -14.03
C PRO A 1 -0.38 -8.60 -12.81
N GLY A 2 -0.90 -7.97 -11.75
CA GLY A 2 -1.27 -8.73 -10.54
C GLY A 2 -1.74 -7.96 -9.31
N CYS A 3 -1.71 -6.63 -9.32
CA CYS A 3 -2.10 -5.78 -8.18
C CYS A 3 -3.26 -4.84 -8.52
N CYS A 4 -3.87 -4.25 -7.50
CA CYS A 4 -4.91 -3.22 -7.65
C CYS A 4 -4.31 -1.88 -8.06
N ALA A 5 -3.14 -1.53 -7.54
CA ALA A 5 -2.44 -0.30 -7.89
C ALA A 5 -0.92 -0.49 -7.82
N VAL A 6 -0.20 0.36 -8.55
CA VAL A 6 1.25 0.56 -8.44
C VAL A 6 1.48 2.04 -8.21
N LEU A 7 2.25 2.36 -7.17
CA LEU A 7 2.71 3.71 -6.88
C LEU A 7 4.23 3.71 -7.00
N GLU A 8 4.75 4.53 -7.91
CA GLU A 8 6.18 4.76 -8.09
C GLU A 8 6.56 5.97 -7.25
N CYS A 9 7.49 5.78 -6.32
CA CYS A 9 7.80 6.79 -5.31
C CYS A 9 9.31 7.05 -5.21
N ARG A 10 9.69 8.33 -5.16
CA ARG A 10 11.01 8.75 -4.69
C ARG A 10 11.00 8.85 -3.16
N ASN A 11 12.03 8.33 -2.52
CA ASN A 11 12.23 8.46 -1.07
C ASN A 11 12.56 9.93 -0.72
N GLU A 12 11.61 10.61 -0.08
CA GLU A 12 11.69 12.02 0.27
C GLU A 12 12.28 12.23 1.67
N ALA A 13 11.85 11.41 2.64
CA ALA A 13 12.31 11.49 4.02
C ALA A 13 12.15 10.17 4.76
N GLN A 14 12.88 10.03 5.87
CA GLN A 14 12.82 8.89 6.78
C GLN A 14 12.70 9.38 8.22
N HIS A 15 11.85 8.73 9.01
CA HIS A 15 11.64 9.05 10.42
C HIS A 15 11.72 7.80 11.28
N ALA A 16 12.39 7.89 12.44
CA ALA A 16 12.41 6.80 13.41
C ALA A 16 11.01 6.54 13.96
N GLY A 17 10.63 5.27 14.08
CA GLY A 17 9.34 4.80 14.59
C GLY A 17 9.50 3.72 15.66
N GLY A 18 10.52 3.85 16.52
CA GLY A 18 10.90 2.80 17.48
C GLY A 18 11.76 1.74 16.84
N ASP A 19 11.27 0.50 16.79
CA ASP A 19 11.91 -0.63 16.11
C ASP A 19 11.70 -0.63 14.58
N HIS A 20 10.93 0.33 14.06
CA HIS A 20 10.69 0.53 12.63
C HIS A 20 11.24 1.86 12.12
N LEU A 21 11.35 1.96 10.80
CA LEU A 21 11.66 3.19 10.08
C LEU A 21 10.49 3.56 9.16
N ILE A 22 9.95 4.76 9.32
CA ILE A 22 8.87 5.29 8.49
C ILE A 22 9.49 5.96 7.27
N PHE A 23 9.07 5.54 6.08
CA PHE A 23 9.48 6.12 4.81
C PHE A 23 8.39 7.05 4.27
N ILE A 24 8.75 8.29 3.98
CA ILE A 24 7.90 9.23 3.27
C ILE A 24 8.32 9.22 1.80
N GLY A 25 7.43 8.74 0.94
CA GLY A 25 7.66 8.67 -0.50
C GLY A 25 6.85 9.74 -1.24
N ARG A 26 7.50 10.52 -2.11
CA ARG A 26 6.83 11.37 -3.09
C ARG A 26 6.40 10.53 -4.29
N VAL A 27 5.11 10.48 -4.58
CA VAL A 27 4.59 9.74 -5.73
C VAL A 27 4.95 10.48 -7.02
N GLU A 28 5.65 9.79 -7.91
CA GLU A 28 6.05 10.28 -9.24
C GLU A 28 5.21 9.65 -10.36
N GLY A 29 4.68 8.45 -10.11
CA GLY A 29 3.82 7.72 -11.04
C GLY A 29 2.76 6.91 -10.31
N CYS A 30 1.58 6.79 -10.92
CA CYS A 30 0.48 6.00 -10.37
C CYS A 30 -0.27 5.28 -11.49
N SER A 31 -0.52 3.98 -11.30
CA SER A 31 -1.43 3.21 -12.14
C SER A 31 -2.36 2.38 -11.27
N ARG A 32 -3.60 2.19 -11.72
CA ARG A 32 -4.64 1.43 -11.02
C ARG A 32 -5.40 0.53 -11.96
N GLN A 33 -5.85 -0.61 -11.44
CA GLN A 33 -6.72 -1.57 -12.10
C GLN A 33 -8.00 -1.73 -11.27
N ASP A 34 -9.12 -1.95 -11.94
CA ASP A 34 -10.38 -2.27 -11.28
C ASP A 34 -10.35 -3.73 -10.82
N LYS A 35 -9.93 -3.95 -9.58
CA LYS A 35 -9.73 -5.25 -8.95
C LYS A 35 -10.16 -5.20 -7.50
N VAL A 36 -10.72 -6.30 -7.01
CA VAL A 36 -11.03 -6.46 -5.59
C VAL A 36 -9.71 -6.51 -4.79
N PRO A 37 -9.51 -5.64 -3.78
CA PRO A 37 -8.27 -5.62 -3.00
C PRO A 37 -8.19 -6.80 -2.03
N LEU A 38 -6.96 -7.23 -1.74
CA LEU A 38 -6.67 -8.16 -0.66
C LEU A 38 -6.76 -7.41 0.68
N VAL A 39 -7.53 -7.93 1.63
CA VAL A 39 -7.65 -7.37 2.98
C VAL A 39 -6.95 -8.29 3.99
N PHE A 40 -6.20 -7.70 4.93
CA PHE A 40 -5.61 -8.41 6.06
C PHE A 40 -6.10 -7.82 7.38
N HIS A 41 -6.78 -8.64 8.19
CA HIS A 41 -7.35 -8.22 9.47
C HIS A 41 -7.42 -9.41 10.43
N GLY A 42 -7.05 -9.19 11.70
CA GLY A 42 -7.08 -10.23 12.74
C GLY A 42 -6.19 -11.44 12.41
N GLY A 43 -5.03 -11.21 11.80
CA GLY A 43 -4.07 -12.25 11.45
C GLY A 43 -4.49 -13.16 10.28
N ARG A 44 -5.51 -12.79 9.50
CA ARG A 44 -6.02 -13.61 8.38
C ARG A 44 -6.42 -12.76 7.18
N TYR A 45 -6.38 -13.38 5.99
CA TYR A 45 -6.88 -12.78 4.76
C TYR A 45 -8.41 -12.73 4.72
N ARG A 46 -8.94 -11.70 4.06
CA ARG A 46 -10.37 -11.39 3.92
C ARG A 46 -10.66 -10.80 2.55
N VAL A 47 -11.93 -10.78 2.20
CA VAL A 47 -12.49 -10.02 1.06
C VAL A 47 -13.27 -8.82 1.59
N LEU A 48 -13.39 -7.77 0.78
CA LEU A 48 -14.28 -6.65 1.08
C LEU A 48 -15.73 -7.16 1.08
N GLY A 49 -16.52 -6.78 2.09
CA GLY A 49 -17.96 -7.08 2.11
C GLY A 49 -18.73 -6.17 1.16
N ASP A 50 -19.95 -6.58 0.80
CA ASP A 50 -20.88 -5.72 0.06
C ASP A 50 -21.34 -4.56 0.97
N ALA A 51 -21.62 -3.40 0.36
CA ALA A 51 -22.11 -2.20 1.04
C ALA A 51 -23.63 -2.23 1.27
#